data_AF-A0A1X1MXP3-F1
#
_entry.id   AF-A0A1X1MXP3-F1
#
_cell.length_a   1.000
_cell.length_b   1.000
_cell.length_c   1.000
_cell.angle_alpha   90.00
_cell.angle_beta   90.00
_cell.angle_gamma   90.00
#
_symmetry.space_group_name_H-M   'P 1'
#
loop_
_entity.id
_entity.type
_entity.pdbx_description
1 polymer ?
#
loop_
_entity_poly.entity_id
_entity_poly.type
_entity_poly.pdbx_seq_one_letter_code
_entity_poly.pdbx_strand_id
1 'polypeptide(L)'
;MLDMLSPPHPGLSEHRRALAAHRMILTAVQALGSPRGDAAAALLGLVPGRSGTAATRTARRDEAAAHYGGISADWFQRRHEAGVTLALAMELDQQLRGQEGTTRTDPQRRSRAMTPPPPAASFQPRPTPTKTPTGQP
;
A
#
# COMPACT_ATOMS: atom_id res chain seq x y z
N MET A 1 -4.11 2.71 -18.58
CA MET A 1 -3.77 3.11 -17.19
C MET A 1 -3.45 1.89 -16.33
N LEU A 2 -4.34 0.88 -16.31
CA LEU A 2 -4.13 -0.38 -15.59
C LEU A 2 -2.83 -1.10 -15.99
N ASP A 3 -2.52 -1.21 -17.28
CA ASP A 3 -1.27 -1.87 -17.73
C ASP A 3 0.01 -1.09 -17.38
N MET A 4 -0.09 0.22 -17.11
CA MET A 4 1.06 1.02 -16.64
C MET A 4 1.32 0.84 -15.16
N LEU A 5 0.27 0.60 -14.36
CA LEU A 5 0.38 0.41 -12.91
C LEU A 5 0.55 -1.07 -12.53
N SER A 6 0.06 -1.98 -13.35
CA SER A 6 0.15 -3.42 -13.16
C SER A 6 0.20 -4.11 -14.53
N PRO A 7 1.40 -4.32 -15.09
CA PRO A 7 1.54 -4.92 -16.40
C PRO A 7 0.93 -6.32 -16.44
N PRO A 8 0.43 -6.76 -17.61
CA PRO A 8 -0.14 -8.10 -17.77
C PRO A 8 0.91 -9.15 -17.40
N HIS A 9 0.60 -9.95 -16.38
CA HIS A 9 1.45 -11.05 -15.92
C HIS A 9 0.74 -12.37 -16.18
N PRO A 10 1.41 -13.38 -16.76
CA PRO A 10 0.82 -14.70 -16.95
C PRO A 10 0.44 -15.28 -15.57
N GLY A 11 -0.86 -15.49 -15.35
CA GLY A 11 -1.41 -16.03 -14.10
C GLY A 11 -2.09 -15.03 -13.16
N LEU A 12 -2.09 -13.72 -13.46
CA LEU A 12 -2.83 -12.71 -12.68
C LEU A 12 -4.16 -12.34 -13.37
N SER A 13 -5.28 -12.56 -12.68
CA SER A 13 -6.58 -12.11 -13.16
C SER A 13 -6.66 -10.58 -13.22
N GLU A 14 -7.43 -10.04 -14.16
CA GLU A 14 -7.68 -8.60 -14.31
C GLU A 14 -8.15 -7.96 -12.99
N HIS A 15 -9.01 -8.65 -12.25
CA HIS A 15 -9.46 -8.21 -10.93
C HIS A 15 -8.30 -8.03 -9.93
N ARG A 16 -7.32 -8.94 -9.91
CA ARG A 16 -6.13 -8.79 -9.05
C ARG A 16 -5.26 -7.62 -9.49
N ARG A 17 -5.12 -7.38 -10.80
CA ARG A 17 -4.40 -6.21 -11.34
C ARG A 17 -5.09 -4.91 -10.94
N ALA A 18 -6.43 -4.87 -10.98
CA ALA A 18 -7.21 -3.72 -10.52
C ALA A 18 -7.03 -3.44 -9.03
N LEU A 19 -7.05 -4.48 -8.18
CA LEU A 19 -6.78 -4.34 -6.75
C LEU A 19 -5.35 -3.86 -6.47
N ALA A 20 -4.36 -4.36 -7.21
CA ALA A 20 -2.98 -3.92 -7.07
C ALA A 20 -2.82 -2.45 -7.44
N ALA A 21 -3.33 -2.04 -8.60
CA ALA A 21 -3.31 -0.64 -9.04
C ALA A 21 -4.04 0.29 -8.06
N HIS A 22 -5.21 -0.13 -7.55
CA HIS A 22 -5.95 0.64 -6.56
C HIS A 22 -5.15 0.85 -5.27
N ARG A 23 -4.49 -0.20 -4.76
CA ARG A 23 -3.63 -0.10 -3.56
C ARG A 23 -2.43 0.81 -3.79
N MET A 24 -1.80 0.78 -4.97
CA MET A 24 -0.70 1.68 -5.30
C MET A 24 -1.16 3.14 -5.30
N ILE A 25 -2.29 3.43 -5.94
CA ILE A 25 -2.86 4.78 -5.95
C ILE A 25 -3.13 5.27 -4.53
N LEU A 26 -3.78 4.44 -3.68
CA LEU A 26 -4.04 4.83 -2.30
C LEU A 26 -2.75 5.06 -1.49
N THR A 27 -1.73 4.23 -1.69
CA THR A 27 -0.45 4.37 -0.99
C THR A 27 0.27 5.65 -1.43
N ALA A 28 0.28 5.95 -2.73
CA ALA A 28 0.85 7.19 -3.27
C ALA A 28 0.12 8.43 -2.75
N VAL A 29 -1.21 8.40 -2.71
CA VAL A 29 -2.03 9.48 -2.14
C VAL A 29 -1.72 9.70 -0.66
N GLN A 30 -1.56 8.64 0.13
CA GLN A 30 -1.20 8.73 1.54
C GLN A 30 0.21 9.31 1.76
N ALA A 31 1.17 8.95 0.90
CA ALA A 31 2.55 9.43 0.98
C ALA A 31 2.67 10.96 0.80
N LEU A 32 1.76 11.58 0.04
CA LEU A 32 1.75 13.03 -0.19
C LEU A 32 1.45 13.87 1.06
N GLY A 33 0.75 13.32 2.05
CA GLY A 33 0.34 14.01 3.27
C GLY A 33 -0.63 15.18 3.05
N SER A 34 -1.17 15.75 4.14
CA SER A 34 -2.10 16.88 4.05
C SER A 34 -1.35 18.20 3.74
N PRO A 35 -1.90 19.09 2.89
CA PRO A 35 -3.20 19.03 2.21
C PRO A 35 -3.17 18.37 0.81
N ARG A 36 -2.00 17.97 0.31
CA ARG A 36 -1.83 17.47 -1.07
C ARG A 36 -2.47 16.11 -1.31
N GLY A 37 -2.29 15.18 -0.39
CA GLY A 37 -2.89 13.85 -0.41
C GLY A 37 -4.42 13.92 -0.34
N ASP A 38 -4.97 14.76 0.54
CA ASP A 38 -6.42 14.92 0.66
C ASP A 38 -7.03 15.48 -0.63
N ALA A 39 -6.40 16.51 -1.22
CA ALA A 39 -6.82 17.04 -2.50
C ALA A 39 -6.64 16.05 -3.66
N ALA A 40 -5.58 15.23 -3.66
CA ALA A 40 -5.40 14.16 -4.63
C ALA A 40 -6.49 13.07 -4.49
N ALA A 41 -6.85 12.70 -3.26
CA ALA A 41 -7.94 11.78 -2.98
C ALA A 41 -9.28 12.33 -3.50
N ALA A 42 -9.57 13.61 -3.25
CA ALA A 42 -10.76 14.28 -3.76
C ALA A 42 -10.80 14.31 -5.30
N LEU A 43 -9.69 14.70 -5.95
CA LEU A 43 -9.57 14.71 -7.42
C LEU A 43 -9.79 13.32 -8.04
N LEU A 44 -9.34 12.27 -7.38
CA LEU A 44 -9.51 10.89 -7.84
C LEU A 44 -10.86 10.26 -7.43
N GLY A 45 -11.66 10.96 -6.61
CA GLY A 45 -12.93 10.43 -6.10
C GLY A 45 -12.73 9.29 -5.10
N LEU A 46 -11.62 9.28 -4.36
CA LEU A 46 -11.24 8.24 -3.40
C LEU A 46 -11.69 8.56 -1.97
N VAL A 47 -12.40 9.66 -1.76
CA VAL A 47 -12.86 10.09 -0.43
C VAL A 47 -13.93 9.12 0.09
N PRO A 48 -13.70 8.48 1.26
CA PRO A 48 -14.64 7.52 1.84
C PRO A 48 -16.03 8.13 2.07
N GLY A 49 -17.08 7.36 1.84
CA GLY A 49 -18.46 7.77 2.09
C GLY A 49 -19.04 8.79 1.10
N ARG A 50 -18.26 9.25 0.11
CA ARG A 50 -18.71 10.14 -0.97
C ARG A 50 -18.77 9.47 -2.34
N SER A 51 -18.80 8.14 -2.34
CA SER A 51 -18.95 7.34 -3.56
C SER A 51 -20.30 7.66 -4.23
N GLY A 52 -20.28 8.52 -5.25
CA GLY A 52 -21.45 8.92 -6.03
C GLY A 52 -21.77 10.43 -6.05
N THR A 53 -21.34 11.23 -5.06
CA THR A 53 -21.69 12.66 -4.98
C THR A 53 -20.75 13.56 -5.77
N ALA A 54 -19.48 13.19 -5.89
CA ALA A 54 -18.49 13.90 -6.71
C ALA A 54 -18.26 13.20 -8.07
N ALA A 55 -19.34 12.83 -8.77
CA ALA A 55 -19.23 12.16 -10.07
C ALA A 55 -18.56 13.05 -11.14
N THR A 56 -18.77 14.36 -11.05
CA THR A 56 -18.23 15.32 -12.02
C THR A 56 -16.82 15.76 -11.65
N ARG A 57 -16.02 16.11 -12.67
CA ARG A 57 -14.69 16.69 -12.48
C ARG A 57 -14.75 17.99 -11.68
N THR A 58 -15.79 18.80 -11.89
CA THR A 58 -15.99 20.06 -11.17
C THR A 58 -16.22 19.83 -9.68
N ALA A 59 -17.14 18.92 -9.31
CA ALA A 59 -17.41 18.61 -7.90
C ALA A 59 -16.15 18.10 -7.17
N ARG A 60 -15.34 17.27 -7.84
CA ARG A 60 -14.06 16.80 -7.29
C ARG A 60 -13.03 17.91 -7.08
N ARG A 61 -13.04 18.93 -7.95
CA ARG A 61 -12.19 20.13 -7.78
C ARG A 61 -12.68 21.01 -6.65
N ASP A 62 -13.98 21.22 -6.52
CA ASP A 62 -14.56 21.97 -5.39
C ASP A 62 -14.19 21.30 -4.06
N GLU A 63 -14.28 19.98 -4.00
CA GLU A 63 -13.89 19.22 -2.81
C GLU A 63 -12.37 19.30 -2.55
N ALA A 64 -11.54 19.17 -3.59
CA ALA A 64 -10.09 19.34 -3.47
C ALA A 64 -9.70 20.76 -2.99
N ALA A 65 -10.42 21.78 -3.47
CA ALA A 65 -10.20 23.18 -3.13
C ALA A 65 -10.51 23.47 -1.64
N ALA A 66 -11.45 22.74 -1.04
CA ALA A 66 -11.77 22.85 0.39
C ALA A 66 -10.55 22.56 1.29
N HIS A 67 -9.65 21.65 0.87
CA HIS A 67 -8.43 21.32 1.60
C HIS A 67 -7.34 22.42 1.56
N TYR A 68 -7.49 23.42 0.69
CA TYR A 68 -6.58 24.56 0.54
C TYR A 68 -7.14 25.84 1.16
N GLY A 69 -7.91 25.73 2.25
CA GLY A 69 -8.49 26.87 2.95
C GLY A 69 -9.78 27.40 2.32
N GLY A 70 -10.54 26.56 1.61
CA GLY A 70 -11.85 26.95 1.06
C GLY A 70 -11.76 27.90 -0.13
N ILE A 71 -10.65 27.88 -0.87
CA ILE A 71 -10.50 28.59 -2.16
C ILE A 71 -11.51 28.07 -3.20
N SER A 72 -11.74 28.85 -4.26
CA SER A 72 -12.59 28.40 -5.36
C SER A 72 -11.90 27.28 -6.17
N ALA A 73 -12.70 26.37 -6.76
CA ALA A 73 -12.18 25.33 -7.65
C ALA A 73 -11.38 25.88 -8.83
N ASP A 74 -11.76 27.04 -9.36
CA ASP A 74 -11.04 27.68 -10.47
C ASP A 74 -9.65 28.17 -10.03
N TRP A 75 -9.53 28.76 -8.85
CA TRP A 75 -8.24 29.17 -8.32
C TRP A 75 -7.38 27.94 -7.96
N PHE A 76 -7.99 26.90 -7.37
CA PHE A 76 -7.33 25.62 -7.13
C PHE A 76 -6.78 25.01 -8.43
N GLN A 77 -7.60 24.97 -9.49
CA GLN A 77 -7.21 24.46 -10.80
C GLN A 77 -5.99 25.22 -11.34
N ARG A 78 -6.01 26.55 -11.26
CA ARG A 78 -4.93 27.40 -11.78
C ARG A 78 -3.65 27.32 -10.95
N ARG A 79 -3.75 27.19 -9.63
CA ARG A 79 -2.61 27.36 -8.72
C ARG A 79 -2.03 26.06 -8.17
N HIS A 80 -2.85 25.03 -7.98
CA HIS A 80 -2.51 23.84 -7.19
C HIS A 80 -2.70 22.52 -7.92
N GLU A 81 -3.72 22.37 -8.78
CA GLU A 81 -4.07 21.07 -9.39
C GLU A 81 -2.89 20.43 -10.13
N ALA A 82 -2.14 21.21 -10.91
CA ALA A 82 -0.94 20.74 -11.60
C ALA A 82 0.16 20.26 -10.64
N GLY A 83 0.39 20.99 -9.54
CA GLY A 83 1.39 20.62 -8.54
C GLY A 83 1.00 19.36 -7.76
N VAL A 84 -0.28 19.21 -7.42
CA VAL A 84 -0.82 18.01 -6.76
C VAL A 84 -0.70 16.79 -7.68
N THR A 85 -1.04 16.96 -8.97
CA THR A 85 -0.97 15.87 -9.95
C THR A 85 0.48 15.45 -10.23
N LEU A 86 1.40 16.41 -10.34
CA LEU A 86 2.82 16.12 -10.51
C LEU A 86 3.39 15.35 -9.32
N ALA A 87 3.09 15.80 -8.09
CA ALA A 87 3.55 15.12 -6.89
C ALA A 87 3.02 13.68 -6.82
N LEU A 88 1.74 13.47 -7.14
CA LEU A 88 1.17 12.13 -7.21
C LEU A 88 1.87 11.25 -8.27
N ALA A 89 2.16 11.81 -9.45
CA ALA A 89 2.84 11.09 -10.51
C ALA A 89 4.26 10.68 -10.08
N MET A 90 4.98 11.55 -9.37
CA MET A 90 6.32 11.25 -8.83
C MET A 90 6.27 10.13 -7.79
N GLU A 91 5.30 10.14 -6.87
CA GLU A 91 5.12 9.07 -5.89
C GLU A 91 4.80 7.73 -6.56
N LEU A 92 3.95 7.73 -7.59
CA LEU A 92 3.66 6.54 -8.38
C LEU A 92 4.89 6.01 -9.12
N ASP A 93 5.68 6.88 -9.74
CA ASP A 93 6.93 6.52 -10.41
C ASP A 93 7.96 5.95 -9.41
N GLN A 94 8.11 6.57 -8.24
CA GLN A 94 9.01 6.08 -7.20
C GLN A 94 8.58 4.70 -6.68
N GLN A 95 7.28 4.47 -6.49
CA GLN A 95 6.75 3.17 -6.10
C GLN A 95 6.99 2.11 -7.19
N LEU A 96 6.80 2.45 -8.46
CA LEU A 96 7.08 1.56 -9.59
C LEU A 96 8.56 1.18 -9.66
N ARG A 97 9.47 2.15 -9.56
CA ARG A 97 10.93 1.90 -9.53
C ARG A 97 11.33 1.06 -8.31
N GLY A 98 10.70 1.31 -7.16
CA GLY A 98 10.90 0.50 -5.96
C GLY A 98 10.44 -0.95 -6.13
N GLN A 99 9.36 -1.19 -6.89
CA GLN A 99 8.87 -2.53 -7.21
C GLN A 99 9.83 -3.29 -8.14
N GLU A 100 10.40 -2.63 -9.15
CA GLU A 100 11.35 -3.24 -10.11
C GLU A 100 12.59 -3.81 -9.41
N GLY A 101 13.05 -3.18 -8.32
CA GLY A 101 14.14 -3.70 -7.47
C GLY A 101 13.73 -4.82 -6.50
N THR A 102 12.43 -5.08 -6.31
CA THR A 102 11.90 -6.12 -5.41
C THR A 102 11.36 -7.35 -6.12
N THR A 103 11.68 -7.51 -7.41
CA THR A 103 11.41 -8.76 -8.13
C THR A 103 12.02 -9.92 -7.33
N ARG A 104 11.13 -10.76 -6.76
CA ARG A 104 11.39 -11.95 -5.93
C ARG A 104 11.37 -11.75 -4.41
N THR A 105 10.22 -11.40 -3.85
CA THR A 105 9.80 -12.11 -2.62
C THR A 105 8.29 -12.33 -2.60
N ASP A 106 7.93 -13.51 -3.06
CA ASP A 106 6.67 -14.21 -2.81
C ASP A 106 5.94 -13.77 -1.50
N PRO A 107 4.69 -13.26 -1.58
CA PRO A 107 3.92 -12.85 -0.41
C PRO A 107 3.42 -14.04 0.44
N GLN A 108 3.64 -15.29 0.02
CA GLN A 108 3.33 -16.49 0.81
C GLN A 108 4.34 -16.72 1.96
N ARG A 109 5.43 -15.95 2.04
CA ARG A 109 6.38 -16.01 3.17
C ARG A 109 6.04 -15.17 4.41
N ARG A 110 4.94 -14.41 4.43
CA ARG A 110 4.55 -13.57 5.60
C ARG A 110 3.62 -14.23 6.62
N SER A 111 3.40 -15.55 6.51
CA SER A 111 2.62 -16.33 7.47
C SER A 111 3.43 -17.48 8.10
N ARG A 112 4.71 -17.25 8.42
CA ARG A 112 5.29 -17.90 9.59
C ARG A 112 5.40 -16.83 10.65
N ALA A 113 4.34 -16.72 11.46
CA ALA A 113 4.42 -16.07 12.75
C ALA A 113 5.66 -16.63 13.45
N MET A 114 6.71 -15.82 13.58
CA MET A 114 7.73 -16.07 14.59
C MET A 114 7.01 -15.85 15.91
N THR A 115 6.48 -16.93 16.49
CA THR A 115 6.29 -17.00 17.92
C THR A 115 7.62 -16.56 18.54
N PRO A 116 7.63 -15.60 19.48
CA PRO A 116 8.86 -15.27 20.18
C PRO A 116 9.43 -16.57 20.77
N PRO A 117 10.75 -16.79 20.70
CA PRO A 117 11.34 -17.96 21.33
C PRO A 117 10.89 -17.99 22.80
N PRO A 118 10.45 -19.15 23.33
CA PRO A 118 10.05 -19.23 24.72
C PRO A 118 11.21 -18.75 25.60
N PRO A 119 10.93 -18.05 26.72
CA PRO A 119 11.96 -17.60 27.64
C PRO A 119 12.82 -18.81 28.08
N ALA A 120 14.13 -18.60 28.24
CA ALA A 120 15.09 -19.66 28.58
C ALA A 120 14.71 -20.48 29.84
N ALA A 121 13.80 -19.97 30.67
CA ALA A 121 13.23 -20.65 31.83
C ALA A 121 12.31 -21.85 31.48
N SER A 122 11.88 -22.01 30.22
CA SER A 122 11.00 -23.11 29.79
C SER A 122 11.75 -24.36 29.33
N PHE A 123 13.08 -24.36 29.37
CA PHE A 123 13.89 -25.51 28.97
C PHE A 123 13.91 -26.55 30.09
N GLN A 124 13.00 -27.52 30.04
CA GLN A 124 13.14 -28.73 30.84
C GLN A 124 14.04 -29.72 30.08
N PRO A 125 15.21 -30.11 30.63
CA PRO A 125 16.02 -31.15 30.02
C PRO A 125 15.23 -32.47 30.05
N ARG A 126 15.12 -33.11 28.89
CA ARG A 126 14.52 -34.43 28.74
C ARG A 126 15.37 -35.44 29.53
N PRO A 127 14.80 -36.23 30.46
CA PRO A 127 15.56 -37.28 31.13
C PRO A 127 15.99 -38.33 30.10
N THR A 128 17.29 -38.58 30.02
CA THR A 128 17.87 -39.65 29.21
C THR A 128 17.56 -41.00 29.85
N PRO A 129 17.11 -42.02 29.09
CA PRO A 129 17.02 -43.37 29.63
C PRO A 129 18.42 -43.87 29.95
N THR A 130 18.64 -44.21 31.23
CA THR A 130 19.86 -44.84 31.73
C THR A 130 20.07 -46.16 30.98
N LYS A 131 21.03 -46.20 30.06
CA LYS A 131 21.59 -47.47 29.60
C LYS A 131 22.45 -48.01 30.74
N THR A 132 21.97 -49.01 31.46
CA THR A 132 22.78 -49.82 32.36
C THR A 132 23.83 -50.56 31.54
N PRO A 133 25.14 -50.38 31.78
CA PRO A 133 26.17 -51.21 31.19
C PRO A 133 26.65 -52.20 32.25
N THR A 134 26.42 -53.49 32.08
CA THR A 134 27.32 -54.48 32.69
C THR A 134 27.40 -55.67 31.78
N GLY A 135 28.48 -55.72 31.01
CA GLY A 135 28.92 -56.94 30.38
C GLY A 135 29.69 -57.81 31.36
N GLN A 136 29.68 -59.09 31.03
CA GLN A 136 30.72 -60.11 31.24
C GLN A 136 30.89 -60.69 32.66
N PRO A 137 31.45 -61.92 32.78
CA PRO A 137 32.04 -62.80 31.75
C PRO A 137 31.14 -63.92 31.22
#